data_AF-A0A819YWE6-F1
#
_entry.id   AF-A0A819YWE6-F1
#
_cell.length_a   1.000
_cell.length_b   1.000
_cell.length_c   1.000
_cell.angle_alpha   90.00
_cell.angle_beta   90.00
_cell.angle_gamma   90.00
#
_symmetry.space_group_name_H-M   'P 1'
#
loop_
_entity.id
_entity.type
_entity.pdbx_description
1 polymer ?
#
loop_
_entity_poly.entity_id
_entity_poly.type
_entity_poly.pdbx_seq_one_letter_code
_entity_poly.pdbx_strand_id
1 'polypeptide(L)'
;MSASEELDAKIAELNQMMNNCTNLIGAMFGMAPNETDETDESPVLKSFDLRGAVEYMSNCSNIIIMSGAGMSTSAGIPDFRTPGTGLYSRLEKYNLPDPQAIFTLDFFRENPKPFFLLAKELYPNNFKPTPAHHFIQLLNEKGKLLRVFTQNIDSLERVVSIPPEKIVEAHGTFFTNHCLDCQKEYSLDYVKEIIFNDEIPHCDECSGIIKPDIVFFGENLPKRYGECVSTDFPQCDFLIIMGTSLQVAPFNTLIS
;
A
#
# COMPACT_ATOMS: atom_id res chain seq x y z
N MET A 1 4.86 -24.11 -25.41
CA MET A 1 3.79 -24.18 -24.41
C MET A 1 2.60 -23.42 -24.93
N SER A 2 1.39 -23.97 -24.79
CA SER A 2 0.16 -23.23 -25.07
C SER A 2 -0.09 -22.19 -23.96
N ALA A 3 -0.89 -21.15 -24.24
CA ALA A 3 -1.27 -20.16 -23.23
C ALA A 3 -1.98 -20.77 -22.00
N SER A 4 -2.61 -21.95 -22.16
CA SER A 4 -3.19 -22.74 -21.07
C SER A 4 -2.12 -23.32 -20.16
N GLU A 5 -1.08 -23.93 -20.73
CA GLU A 5 0.00 -24.56 -19.96
C GLU A 5 0.82 -23.54 -19.17
N GLU A 6 1.00 -22.33 -19.72
CA GLU A 6 1.67 -21.24 -19.00
C GLU A 6 0.83 -20.68 -17.85
N LEU A 7 -0.50 -20.61 -18.02
CA LEU A 7 -1.43 -20.22 -16.96
C LEU A 7 -1.47 -21.27 -15.84
N ASP A 8 -1.54 -22.55 -16.18
CA ASP A 8 -1.56 -23.65 -15.22
C ASP A 8 -0.26 -23.71 -14.39
N ALA A 9 0.89 -23.44 -15.02
CA ALA A 9 2.18 -23.35 -14.33
C ALA A 9 2.21 -22.18 -13.32
N LYS A 10 1.69 -21.00 -13.72
CA LYS A 10 1.59 -19.84 -12.82
C LYS A 10 0.61 -20.07 -11.67
N ILE A 11 -0.49 -20.77 -11.92
CA ILE A 11 -1.45 -21.17 -10.87
C ILE A 11 -0.78 -22.11 -9.86
N ALA A 12 -0.01 -23.09 -10.33
CA ALA A 12 0.70 -24.02 -9.47
C ALA A 12 1.74 -23.31 -8.57
N GLU A 13 2.49 -22.36 -9.14
CA GLU A 13 3.46 -21.55 -8.40
C GLU A 13 2.76 -20.67 -7.34
N LEU A 14 1.63 -20.04 -7.70
CA LEU A 14 0.83 -19.26 -6.75
C LEU A 14 0.28 -20.12 -5.60
N ASN A 15 -0.22 -21.33 -5.91
CA ASN A 15 -0.74 -22.26 -4.91
C ASN A 15 0.37 -22.67 -3.93
N GLN A 16 1.58 -22.90 -4.41
CA GLN A 16 2.72 -23.21 -3.56
C GLN A 16 3.07 -22.04 -2.64
N MET A 17 3.05 -20.81 -3.15
CA MET A 17 3.27 -19.61 -2.35
C MET A 17 2.20 -19.42 -1.28
N MET A 18 0.92 -19.62 -1.62
CA MET A 18 -0.19 -19.52 -0.68
C MET A 18 -0.08 -20.53 0.46
N ASN A 19 0.22 -21.80 0.15
CA ASN A 19 0.42 -22.84 1.16
C ASN A 19 1.53 -22.48 2.15
N ASN A 20 2.62 -21.87 1.65
CA ASN A 20 3.70 -21.38 2.50
C ASN A 20 3.23 -20.24 3.42
N CYS A 21 2.44 -19.29 2.90
CA CYS A 21 1.85 -18.20 3.70
C CYS A 21 0.90 -18.72 4.78
N THR A 22 0.00 -19.66 4.47
CA THR A 22 -0.92 -20.26 5.44
C THR A 22 -0.17 -20.94 6.59
N ASN A 23 0.89 -21.68 6.28
CA ASN A 23 1.73 -22.33 7.30
C ASN A 23 2.47 -21.30 8.19
N LEU A 24 2.95 -20.21 7.60
CA LEU A 24 3.59 -19.11 8.32
C LEU A 24 2.61 -18.39 9.26
N ILE A 25 1.38 -18.13 8.79
CA ILE A 25 0.31 -17.53 9.59
C ILE A 25 -0.04 -18.46 10.76
N GLY A 26 -0.28 -19.75 10.50
CA GLY A 26 -0.57 -20.72 11.56
C GLY A 26 0.53 -20.82 12.63
N ALA A 27 1.80 -20.75 12.21
CA ALA A 27 2.94 -20.73 13.13
C ALA A 27 3.06 -19.41 13.91
N MET A 28 2.71 -18.27 13.31
CA MET A 28 2.77 -16.95 13.96
C MET A 28 1.68 -16.75 15.02
N PHE A 29 0.49 -17.32 14.83
CA PHE A 29 -0.65 -17.16 15.74
C PHE A 29 -0.76 -18.25 16.81
N GLY A 30 0.19 -19.19 16.88
CA GLY A 30 0.23 -20.19 17.95
C GLY A 30 -0.99 -21.11 18.02
N MET A 31 -1.72 -21.28 16.91
CA MET A 31 -2.90 -22.14 16.84
C MET A 31 -2.46 -23.61 16.80
N ALA A 32 -2.28 -24.21 17.97
CA ALA A 32 -2.33 -25.66 18.10
C ALA A 32 -3.78 -26.12 17.88
N PRO A 33 -4.03 -27.25 17.20
CA PRO A 33 -5.38 -27.78 17.07
C PRO A 33 -5.79 -28.31 18.44
N ASN A 34 -6.71 -27.66 19.14
CA ASN A 34 -7.64 -28.38 20.02
C ASN A 34 -8.84 -27.55 20.50
N GLU A 35 -9.97 -28.26 20.42
CA GLU A 35 -11.24 -28.18 21.15
C GLU A 35 -12.21 -27.04 20.79
N THR A 36 -13.27 -27.48 20.13
CA THR A 36 -14.31 -26.80 19.35
C THR A 36 -15.46 -26.32 20.22
N ASP A 37 -15.84 -25.04 20.08
CA ASP A 37 -17.25 -24.66 20.13
C ASP A 37 -17.88 -25.11 18.80
N GLU A 38 -18.92 -25.95 18.85
CA GLU A 38 -19.63 -26.46 17.66
C GLU A 38 -20.45 -25.34 17.00
N THR A 39 -19.81 -24.49 16.22
CA THR A 39 -20.43 -23.86 15.06
C THR A 39 -20.22 -24.78 13.86
N ASP A 40 -21.27 -24.98 13.06
CA ASP A 40 -21.23 -25.75 11.81
C ASP A 40 -20.37 -25.01 10.76
N GLU A 41 -19.06 -24.95 10.99
CA GLU A 41 -18.12 -24.24 10.13
C GLU A 41 -17.52 -25.20 9.11
N SER A 42 -18.39 -25.64 8.20
CA SER A 42 -17.88 -26.05 6.90
C SER A 42 -17.02 -24.91 6.33
N PRO A 43 -15.81 -25.19 5.80
CA PRO A 43 -14.92 -24.16 5.31
C PRO A 43 -15.61 -23.36 4.21
N VAL A 44 -15.55 -22.03 4.32
CA VAL A 44 -16.15 -21.09 3.35
C VAL A 44 -15.66 -21.37 1.93
N LEU A 45 -14.37 -21.72 1.79
CA LEU A 45 -13.78 -22.15 0.53
C LEU A 45 -13.88 -23.66 0.37
N LYS A 46 -14.26 -24.11 -0.83
CA LYS A 46 -14.25 -25.55 -1.18
C LYS A 46 -12.84 -26.16 -1.16
N SER A 47 -11.82 -25.35 -1.44
CA SER A 47 -10.40 -25.71 -1.38
C SER A 47 -9.56 -24.50 -1.00
N PHE A 48 -8.48 -24.72 -0.25
CA PHE A 48 -7.54 -23.69 0.20
C PHE A 48 -6.44 -23.44 -0.84
N ASP A 49 -6.84 -23.23 -2.08
CA ASP A 49 -5.97 -22.93 -3.21
C ASP A 49 -6.59 -21.80 -4.06
N LEU A 50 -5.85 -21.32 -5.07
CA LEU A 50 -6.31 -20.24 -5.94
C LEU A 50 -7.63 -20.61 -6.64
N ARG A 51 -7.83 -21.90 -6.95
CA ARG A 51 -9.06 -22.37 -7.59
C ARG A 51 -10.26 -22.18 -6.67
N GLY A 52 -10.17 -22.62 -5.42
CA GLY A 52 -11.23 -22.44 -4.44
C GLY A 52 -11.51 -20.96 -4.16
N ALA A 53 -10.45 -20.14 -4.09
CA ALA A 53 -10.56 -18.69 -3.96
C ALA A 53 -11.29 -18.04 -5.15
N VAL A 54 -10.93 -18.39 -6.39
CA VAL A 54 -11.57 -17.86 -7.61
C VAL A 54 -13.03 -18.32 -7.72
N GLU A 55 -13.31 -19.60 -7.41
CA GLU A 55 -14.68 -20.12 -7.38
C GLU A 55 -15.55 -19.34 -6.38
N TYR A 56 -15.03 -19.06 -5.19
CA TYR A 56 -15.76 -18.27 -4.19
C TYR A 56 -15.92 -16.81 -4.61
N MET A 57 -14.83 -16.15 -5.05
CA MET A 57 -14.81 -14.75 -5.51
C MET A 57 -15.78 -14.48 -6.66
N SER A 58 -16.15 -15.50 -7.44
CA SER A 58 -17.14 -15.37 -8.52
C SER A 58 -18.48 -14.83 -8.04
N ASN A 59 -18.88 -15.13 -6.80
CA ASN A 59 -20.14 -14.69 -6.17
C ASN A 59 -20.00 -13.41 -5.32
N CYS A 60 -18.79 -12.90 -5.13
CA CYS A 60 -18.49 -11.71 -4.32
C CYS A 60 -18.68 -10.42 -5.13
N SER A 61 -19.20 -9.36 -4.51
CA SER A 61 -19.38 -8.03 -5.11
C SER A 61 -18.73 -6.91 -4.29
N ASN A 62 -18.27 -7.20 -3.09
CA ASN A 62 -17.69 -6.24 -2.14
C ASN A 62 -16.25 -6.61 -1.80
N ILE A 63 -15.39 -6.62 -2.82
CA ILE A 63 -13.99 -7.03 -2.68
C ILE A 63 -13.16 -5.87 -2.13
N ILE A 64 -12.45 -6.12 -1.03
CA ILE A 64 -11.45 -5.20 -0.48
C ILE A 64 -10.06 -5.67 -0.90
N ILE A 65 -9.24 -4.71 -1.33
CA ILE A 65 -7.80 -4.91 -1.56
C ILE A 65 -7.03 -4.25 -0.42
N MET A 66 -6.08 -4.98 0.18
CA MET A 66 -5.04 -4.44 1.03
C MET A 66 -3.69 -4.60 0.35
N SER A 67 -3.03 -3.49 0.01
CA SER A 67 -1.78 -3.51 -0.75
C SER A 67 -0.62 -2.82 -0.05
N GLY A 68 0.59 -3.27 -0.37
CA GLY A 68 1.84 -2.62 0.04
C GLY A 68 2.91 -2.64 -1.05
N ALA A 69 4.13 -2.28 -0.67
CA ALA A 69 5.19 -1.95 -1.62
C ALA A 69 5.57 -3.09 -2.58
N GLY A 70 5.40 -4.35 -2.15
CA GLY A 70 5.61 -5.54 -2.97
C GLY A 70 4.80 -5.52 -4.27
N MET A 71 3.62 -4.90 -4.28
CA MET A 71 2.76 -4.74 -5.46
C MET A 71 3.41 -3.88 -6.56
N SER A 72 4.30 -2.96 -6.17
CA SER A 72 4.97 -1.98 -7.03
C SER A 72 6.42 -2.34 -7.38
N THR A 73 6.99 -3.38 -6.76
CA THR A 73 8.40 -3.77 -6.99
C THR A 73 8.73 -4.05 -8.45
N SER A 74 7.84 -4.72 -9.18
CA SER A 74 8.01 -5.00 -10.62
C SER A 74 7.85 -3.77 -11.52
N ALA A 75 7.37 -2.63 -10.99
CA ALA A 75 7.39 -1.34 -11.68
C ALA A 75 8.75 -0.64 -11.60
N GLY A 76 9.72 -1.19 -10.84
CA GLY A 76 11.01 -0.58 -10.57
C GLY A 76 11.03 0.32 -9.33
N ILE A 77 9.93 0.40 -8.59
CA ILE A 77 9.85 1.12 -7.31
C ILE A 77 10.41 0.19 -6.23
N PRO A 78 11.54 0.52 -5.59
CA PRO A 78 12.08 -0.31 -4.53
C PRO A 78 11.08 -0.34 -3.36
N ASP A 79 10.98 -1.49 -2.69
CA ASP A 79 10.32 -1.51 -1.40
C ASP A 79 11.18 -0.76 -0.36
N PHE A 80 10.68 -0.61 0.86
CA PHE A 80 11.44 0.09 1.89
C PHE A 80 12.55 -0.79 2.49
N ARG A 81 12.25 -2.09 2.69
CA ARG A 81 12.94 -2.94 3.67
C ARG A 81 13.86 -4.00 3.06
N THR A 82 13.76 -4.34 1.77
CA THR A 82 14.56 -5.43 1.21
C THR A 82 16.06 -5.10 1.28
N PRO A 83 16.90 -5.94 1.92
CA PRO A 83 18.34 -5.69 2.00
C PRO A 83 18.99 -5.56 0.63
N GLY A 84 19.79 -4.50 0.42
CA GLY A 84 20.59 -4.27 -0.78
C GLY A 84 19.84 -3.62 -1.95
N THR A 85 18.52 -3.81 -2.06
CA THR A 85 17.71 -3.21 -3.14
C THR A 85 16.69 -2.20 -2.66
N GLY A 86 16.22 -2.33 -1.41
CA GLY A 86 15.23 -1.48 -0.79
C GLY A 86 15.73 -0.07 -0.52
N LEU A 87 14.78 0.84 -0.29
CA LEU A 87 15.04 2.26 -0.18
C LEU A 87 16.03 2.59 0.93
N TYR A 88 15.90 1.94 2.11
CA TYR A 88 16.79 2.15 3.25
C TYR A 88 18.26 1.85 2.95
N SER A 89 18.56 0.90 2.08
CA SER A 89 19.95 0.61 1.66
C SER A 89 20.55 1.69 0.75
N ARG A 90 19.72 2.59 0.20
CA ARG A 90 20.15 3.68 -0.69
C ARG A 90 20.30 5.02 0.03
N LEU A 91 19.98 5.08 1.33
CA LEU A 91 19.95 6.31 2.11
C LEU A 91 21.30 6.66 2.78
N GLU A 92 22.31 5.81 2.67
CA GLU A 92 23.66 6.07 3.24
C GLU A 92 24.23 7.42 2.79
N LYS A 93 23.90 7.86 1.56
CA LYS A 93 24.28 9.18 1.00
C LYS A 93 23.77 10.39 1.80
N TYR A 94 22.75 10.21 2.64
CA TYR A 94 22.11 11.29 3.40
C TYR A 94 22.64 11.43 4.84
N ASN A 95 23.56 10.55 5.27
CA ASN A 95 24.18 10.58 6.60
C ASN A 95 23.14 10.68 7.75
N LEU A 96 22.11 9.84 7.68
CA LEU A 96 21.00 9.81 8.63
C LEU A 96 21.42 9.07 9.92
N PRO A 97 20.83 9.42 11.08
CA PRO A 97 21.06 8.69 12.33
C PRO A 97 20.56 7.24 12.25
N ASP A 98 19.45 7.03 11.55
CA ASP A 98 18.92 5.73 11.13
C ASP A 98 18.09 5.89 9.84
N PRO A 99 17.81 4.81 9.09
CA PRO A 99 17.09 4.91 7.81
C PRO A 99 15.64 5.41 7.90
N GLN A 100 14.98 5.27 9.05
CA GLN A 100 13.59 5.71 9.25
C GLN A 100 13.52 7.21 9.55
N ALA A 101 14.60 7.83 10.02
CA ALA A 101 14.65 9.25 10.37
C ALA A 101 14.20 10.17 9.22
N ILE A 102 14.48 9.83 7.96
CA ILE A 102 14.01 10.62 6.79
C ILE A 102 12.47 10.73 6.71
N PHE A 103 11.75 9.83 7.37
CA PHE A 103 10.30 9.77 7.44
C PHE A 103 9.77 10.09 8.85
N THR A 104 10.50 10.82 9.69
CA THR A 104 9.98 11.34 10.96
C THR A 104 9.74 12.84 10.87
N LEU A 105 8.69 13.33 11.51
CA LEU A 105 8.33 14.75 11.45
C LEU A 105 9.40 15.63 12.12
N ASP A 106 10.00 15.17 13.21
CA ASP A 106 11.04 15.90 13.93
C ASP A 106 12.29 16.12 13.06
N PHE A 107 12.80 15.05 12.43
CA PHE A 107 13.93 15.15 11.52
C PHE A 107 13.59 16.02 10.30
N PHE A 108 12.37 15.90 9.77
CA PHE A 108 11.95 16.69 8.61
C PHE A 108 11.86 18.18 8.93
N ARG A 109 11.41 18.57 10.12
CA ARG A 109 11.40 19.97 10.56
C ARG A 109 12.81 20.52 10.74
N GLU A 110 13.75 19.71 11.22
CA GLU A 110 15.15 20.10 11.40
C GLU A 110 15.92 20.17 10.06
N ASN A 111 15.76 19.15 9.21
CA ASN A 111 16.46 19.00 7.95
C ASN A 111 15.57 18.32 6.89
N PRO A 112 14.75 19.08 6.16
CA PRO A 112 13.83 18.52 5.16
C PRO A 112 14.52 18.11 3.85
N LYS A 113 15.76 18.55 3.63
CA LYS A 113 16.47 18.39 2.34
C LYS A 113 16.63 16.93 1.89
N PRO A 114 17.04 15.97 2.76
CA PRO A 114 17.13 14.56 2.38
C PRO A 114 15.81 14.00 1.85
N PHE A 115 14.69 14.32 2.50
CA PHE A 115 13.37 13.89 2.06
C PHE A 115 13.02 14.43 0.68
N PHE A 116 13.25 15.73 0.40
CA PHE A 116 12.93 16.30 -0.90
C PHE A 116 13.80 15.76 -2.04
N LEU A 117 15.09 15.50 -1.78
CA LEU A 117 15.96 14.83 -2.74
C LEU A 117 15.46 13.41 -3.05
N LEU A 118 15.01 12.68 -2.02
CA LEU A 118 14.41 11.38 -2.19
C LEU A 118 13.07 11.46 -2.92
N ALA A 119 12.20 12.41 -2.58
CA ALA A 119 10.90 12.61 -3.21
C ALA A 119 11.05 12.84 -4.72
N LYS A 120 12.05 13.63 -5.14
CA LYS A 120 12.41 13.84 -6.56
C LYS A 120 12.67 12.52 -7.30
N GLU A 121 13.33 11.56 -6.65
CA GLU A 121 13.62 10.23 -7.22
C GLU A 121 12.36 9.35 -7.33
N LEU A 122 11.35 9.59 -6.48
CA LEU A 122 10.14 8.76 -6.35
C LEU A 122 8.92 9.32 -7.11
N TYR A 123 9.03 10.45 -7.79
CA TYR A 123 7.86 11.09 -8.43
C TYR A 123 7.15 10.16 -9.46
N PRO A 124 5.80 10.11 -9.49
CA PRO A 124 5.03 9.05 -10.16
C PRO A 124 5.26 8.86 -11.66
N ASN A 125 5.61 9.94 -12.40
CA ASN A 125 5.72 9.90 -13.86
C ASN A 125 6.87 9.01 -14.39
N ASN A 126 7.67 8.43 -13.49
CA ASN A 126 8.78 7.55 -13.84
C ASN A 126 8.41 6.06 -13.89
N PHE A 127 7.21 5.68 -13.44
CA PHE A 127 6.85 4.27 -13.22
C PHE A 127 5.58 3.86 -13.97
N LYS A 128 5.55 2.60 -14.41
CA LYS A 128 4.38 1.99 -15.06
C LYS A 128 3.65 1.08 -14.08
N PRO A 129 2.30 1.10 -14.02
CA PRO A 129 1.56 0.17 -13.20
C PRO A 129 1.87 -1.30 -13.50
N THR A 130 1.82 -2.13 -12.47
CA THR A 130 2.10 -3.57 -12.57
C THR A 130 0.84 -4.36 -12.94
N PRO A 131 0.95 -5.64 -13.34
CA PRO A 131 -0.23 -6.49 -13.56
C PRO A 131 -1.20 -6.53 -12.37
N ALA A 132 -0.71 -6.40 -11.14
CA ALA A 132 -1.55 -6.35 -9.94
C ALA A 132 -2.42 -5.09 -9.92
N HIS A 133 -1.89 -3.92 -10.33
CA HIS A 133 -2.69 -2.70 -10.45
C HIS A 133 -3.78 -2.85 -11.50
N HIS A 134 -3.45 -3.43 -12.66
CA HIS A 134 -4.44 -3.72 -13.70
C HIS A 134 -5.47 -4.77 -13.28
N PHE A 135 -5.12 -5.72 -12.41
CA PHE A 135 -6.09 -6.63 -11.82
C PHE A 135 -7.11 -5.88 -10.95
N ILE A 136 -6.66 -4.92 -10.12
CA ILE A 136 -7.56 -4.06 -9.33
C ILE A 136 -8.46 -3.23 -10.26
N GLN A 137 -7.92 -2.71 -11.37
CA GLN A 137 -8.70 -2.02 -12.39
C GLN A 137 -9.80 -2.92 -12.96
N LEU A 138 -9.49 -4.17 -13.32
CA LEU A 138 -10.47 -5.13 -13.80
C LEU A 138 -11.56 -5.45 -12.78
N LEU A 139 -11.23 -5.53 -11.49
CA LEU A 139 -12.22 -5.69 -10.42
C LEU A 139 -13.17 -4.50 -10.34
N ASN A 140 -12.64 -3.28 -10.50
CA ASN A 140 -13.44 -2.07 -10.53
C ASN A 140 -14.38 -2.02 -11.75
N GLU A 141 -13.86 -2.29 -12.94
CA GLU A 141 -14.62 -2.32 -14.19
C GLU A 141 -15.73 -3.38 -14.18
N LYS A 142 -15.51 -4.48 -13.46
CA LYS A 142 -16.53 -5.53 -13.24
C LYS A 142 -17.52 -5.23 -12.11
N GLY A 143 -17.40 -4.07 -11.46
CA GLY A 143 -18.29 -3.67 -10.37
C GLY A 143 -18.12 -4.50 -9.08
N LYS A 144 -16.99 -5.19 -8.91
CA LYS A 144 -16.71 -6.04 -7.75
C LYS A 144 -15.83 -5.38 -6.68
N LEU A 145 -15.10 -4.32 -7.03
CA LEU A 145 -14.21 -3.63 -6.11
C LEU A 145 -15.00 -2.71 -5.16
N LEU A 146 -14.93 -2.97 -3.86
CA LEU A 146 -15.43 -2.08 -2.81
C LEU A 146 -14.41 -0.98 -2.48
N ARG A 147 -13.19 -1.39 -2.09
CA ARG A 147 -12.13 -0.45 -1.69
C ARG A 147 -10.72 -0.99 -1.93
N VAL A 148 -9.79 -0.08 -2.14
CA VAL A 148 -8.35 -0.32 -2.08
C VAL A 148 -7.78 0.43 -0.89
N PHE A 149 -7.31 -0.31 0.12
CA PHE A 149 -6.48 0.22 1.18
C PHE A 149 -5.02 -0.02 0.78
N THR A 150 -4.28 1.04 0.48
CA THR A 150 -2.88 0.94 0.05
C THR A 150 -1.96 1.60 1.07
N GLN A 151 -0.86 0.91 1.38
CA GLN A 151 0.26 1.47 2.15
C GLN A 151 1.23 2.25 1.25
N ASN A 152 1.05 2.16 -0.07
CA ASN A 152 1.93 2.80 -1.04
C ASN A 152 1.60 4.28 -1.17
N ILE A 153 2.61 5.03 -1.56
CA ILE A 153 2.55 6.48 -1.83
C ILE A 153 2.87 6.79 -3.30
N ASP A 154 3.11 5.76 -4.13
CA ASP A 154 3.53 5.88 -5.53
C ASP A 154 2.41 6.32 -6.49
N SER A 155 1.16 6.31 -6.04
CA SER A 155 -0.04 6.71 -6.79
C SER A 155 -0.36 5.83 -8.01
N LEU A 156 0.23 4.64 -8.15
CA LEU A 156 -0.01 3.77 -9.31
C LEU A 156 -1.46 3.28 -9.42
N GLU A 157 -2.21 3.22 -8.32
CA GLU A 157 -3.65 2.95 -8.30
C GLU A 157 -4.44 4.04 -9.03
N ARG A 158 -4.01 5.31 -8.91
CA ARG A 158 -4.62 6.44 -9.64
C ARG A 158 -4.29 6.37 -11.13
N VAL A 159 -3.08 5.93 -11.48
CA VAL A 159 -2.64 5.80 -12.89
C VAL A 159 -3.47 4.78 -13.65
N VAL A 160 -3.89 3.68 -13.02
CA VAL A 160 -4.84 2.71 -13.60
C VAL A 160 -6.31 3.14 -13.46
N SER A 161 -6.56 4.41 -13.16
CA SER A 161 -7.89 5.02 -13.12
C SER A 161 -8.85 4.38 -12.12
N ILE A 162 -8.35 3.91 -10.96
CA ILE A 162 -9.24 3.61 -9.83
C ILE A 162 -9.89 4.93 -9.37
N PRO A 163 -11.23 4.99 -9.21
CA PRO A 163 -11.90 6.19 -8.75
C PRO A 163 -11.35 6.66 -7.39
N PRO A 164 -11.06 7.96 -7.18
CA PRO A 164 -10.48 8.45 -5.92
C PRO A 164 -11.28 8.06 -4.69
N GLU A 165 -12.61 8.00 -4.81
CA GLU A 165 -13.48 7.56 -3.75
C GLU A 165 -13.25 6.10 -3.36
N LYS A 166 -12.73 5.24 -4.23
CA LYS A 166 -12.41 3.83 -3.90
C LYS A 166 -11.00 3.63 -3.35
N ILE A 167 -10.17 4.67 -3.34
CA ILE A 167 -8.80 4.61 -2.82
C ILE A 167 -8.77 5.14 -1.38
N VAL A 168 -8.09 4.40 -0.52
CA VAL A 168 -7.68 4.80 0.82
C VAL A 168 -6.16 4.64 0.89
N GLU A 169 -5.48 5.77 0.68
CA GLU A 169 -4.04 5.91 0.86
C GLU A 169 -3.72 5.97 2.36
N ALA A 170 -3.52 4.80 2.98
CA ALA A 170 -3.37 4.67 4.43
C ALA A 170 -2.14 5.41 4.95
N HIS A 171 -1.06 5.47 4.15
CA HIS A 171 0.14 6.25 4.46
C HIS A 171 0.19 7.57 3.70
N GLY A 172 -0.97 8.08 3.27
CA GLY A 172 -1.06 9.38 2.63
C GLY A 172 -0.57 9.39 1.18
N THR A 173 -0.37 10.58 0.62
CA THR A 173 -0.17 10.75 -0.83
C THR A 173 0.77 11.90 -1.14
N PHE A 174 1.45 11.82 -2.30
CA PHE A 174 2.14 12.99 -2.86
C PHE A 174 1.18 13.97 -3.56
N PHE A 175 -0.05 13.54 -3.85
CA PHE A 175 -0.98 14.29 -4.71
C PHE A 175 -1.43 15.63 -4.12
N THR A 176 -1.57 15.70 -2.80
CA THR A 176 -1.90 16.90 -2.03
C THR A 176 -0.77 17.22 -1.06
N ASN A 177 -0.61 18.50 -0.74
CA ASN A 177 0.48 18.99 0.07
C ASN A 177 -0.03 20.12 0.97
N HIS A 178 0.44 20.19 2.21
CA HIS A 178 0.02 21.23 3.15
C HIS A 178 1.21 21.91 3.81
N CYS A 179 1.05 23.21 4.07
CA CYS A 179 1.98 23.93 4.95
C CYS A 179 1.89 23.35 6.36
N LEU A 180 3.05 23.00 6.94
CA LEU A 180 3.15 22.44 8.29
C LEU A 180 2.65 23.37 9.40
N ASP A 181 2.55 24.67 9.14
CA ASP A 181 2.22 25.67 10.16
C ASP A 181 0.80 26.20 10.02
N CYS A 182 0.40 26.64 8.80
CA CYS A 182 -0.93 27.22 8.57
C CYS A 182 -1.92 26.29 7.87
N GLN A 183 -1.51 25.08 7.46
CA GLN A 183 -2.35 24.10 6.76
C GLN A 183 -2.96 24.62 5.44
N LYS A 184 -2.35 25.62 4.78
CA LYS A 184 -2.70 25.98 3.41
C LYS A 184 -2.35 24.82 2.47
N GLU A 185 -3.30 24.41 1.63
CA GLU A 185 -3.15 23.34 0.64
C GLU A 185 -2.42 23.84 -0.61
N TYR A 186 -1.57 22.98 -1.18
CA TYR A 186 -0.81 23.21 -2.41
C TYR A 186 -0.93 22.00 -3.34
N SER A 187 -1.02 22.27 -4.64
CA SER A 187 -1.10 21.22 -5.66
C SER A 187 0.23 20.49 -5.83
N LEU A 188 0.15 19.23 -6.29
CA LEU A 188 1.30 18.43 -6.70
C LEU A 188 2.23 19.19 -7.66
N ASP A 189 1.66 19.85 -8.67
CA ASP A 189 2.44 20.54 -9.72
C ASP A 189 3.25 21.72 -9.16
N TYR A 190 2.67 22.49 -8.23
CA TYR A 190 3.36 23.59 -7.57
C TYR A 190 4.57 23.09 -6.76
N VAL A 191 4.36 22.09 -5.91
CA VAL A 191 5.42 21.52 -5.06
C VAL A 191 6.48 20.81 -5.91
N LYS A 192 6.05 20.13 -6.98
CA LYS A 192 6.94 19.44 -7.92
C LYS A 192 7.93 20.38 -8.58
N GLU A 193 7.49 21.53 -9.08
CA GLU A 193 8.38 22.48 -9.75
C GLU A 193 9.53 22.92 -8.82
N ILE A 194 9.21 23.22 -7.57
CA ILE A 194 10.19 23.62 -6.54
C ILE A 194 11.17 22.48 -6.23
N ILE A 195 10.65 21.27 -5.98
CA ILE A 195 11.48 20.09 -5.71
C ILE A 195 12.41 19.78 -6.90
N PHE A 196 11.93 19.91 -8.13
CA PHE A 196 12.73 19.61 -9.32
C PHE A 196 13.86 20.64 -9.55
N ASN A 197 13.69 21.87 -9.05
CA ASN A 197 14.73 22.90 -8.99
C ASN A 197 15.72 22.73 -7.82
N ASP A 198 15.64 21.61 -7.08
CA ASP A 198 16.47 21.32 -5.90
C ASP A 198 16.26 22.32 -4.74
N GLU A 199 15.07 22.92 -4.68
CA GLU A 199 14.65 23.88 -3.65
C GLU A 199 13.69 23.24 -2.63
N ILE A 200 13.60 23.85 -1.45
CA ILE A 200 12.66 23.43 -0.40
C ILE A 200 11.35 24.22 -0.58
N PRO A 201 10.20 23.54 -0.71
CA PRO A 201 8.89 24.19 -0.76
C PRO A 201 8.56 24.96 0.53
N HIS A 202 8.33 26.26 0.40
CA HIS A 202 7.90 27.15 1.48
C HIS A 202 6.55 27.79 1.18
N CYS A 203 5.75 27.97 2.23
CA CYS A 203 4.44 28.60 2.19
C CYS A 203 4.55 30.09 1.84
N ASP A 204 3.72 30.54 0.91
CA ASP A 204 3.67 31.93 0.47
C ASP A 204 3.01 32.88 1.52
N GLU A 205 2.25 32.34 2.48
CA GLU A 205 1.60 33.13 3.55
C GLU A 205 2.44 33.25 4.83
N CYS A 206 3.09 32.16 5.26
CA CYS A 206 3.73 32.08 6.58
C CYS A 206 5.18 31.56 6.55
N SER A 207 5.73 31.29 5.36
CA SER A 207 7.08 30.76 5.15
C SER A 207 7.36 29.38 5.76
N GLY A 208 6.36 28.74 6.37
CA GLY A 208 6.45 27.37 6.87
C GLY A 208 6.73 26.37 5.75
N ILE A 209 7.40 25.25 6.07
CA ILE A 209 7.71 24.20 5.09
C ILE A 209 6.40 23.57 4.58
N ILE A 210 6.28 23.42 3.27
CA ILE A 210 5.18 22.67 2.64
C ILE A 210 5.59 21.20 2.57
N LYS A 211 4.77 20.32 3.13
CA LYS A 211 5.02 18.88 3.18
C LYS A 211 3.97 18.15 2.31
N PRO A 212 4.36 17.14 1.53
CA PRO A 212 3.39 16.23 0.94
C PRO A 212 2.56 15.51 2.02
N ASP A 213 1.31 15.19 1.71
CA ASP A 213 0.36 14.57 2.64
C ASP A 213 0.62 13.08 2.88
N ILE A 214 1.90 12.69 2.95
CA ILE A 214 2.38 11.37 3.33
C ILE A 214 2.43 11.28 4.84
N VAL A 215 2.01 10.16 5.41
CA VAL A 215 2.08 9.91 6.85
C VAL A 215 3.52 9.56 7.22
N PHE A 216 4.15 10.41 8.03
CA PHE A 216 5.45 10.12 8.63
C PHE A 216 5.29 9.27 9.89
N PHE A 217 6.36 8.62 10.32
CA PHE A 217 6.37 7.91 11.60
C PHE A 217 6.04 8.88 12.74
N GLY A 218 5.08 8.48 13.58
CA GLY A 218 4.55 9.29 14.67
C GLY A 218 3.33 10.15 14.29
N GLU A 219 3.00 10.28 13.00
CA GLU A 219 1.77 10.95 12.57
C GLU A 219 0.56 10.01 12.61
N ASN A 220 -0.63 10.59 12.78
CA ASN A 220 -1.88 9.85 12.68
C ASN A 220 -2.16 9.50 11.21
N LEU A 221 -2.76 8.33 10.97
CA LEU A 221 -3.30 8.00 9.65
C LEU A 221 -4.43 8.99 9.26
N PRO A 222 -4.72 9.16 7.96
CA PRO A 222 -5.78 10.05 7.50
C PRO A 222 -7.11 9.65 8.12
N LYS A 223 -7.94 10.62 8.54
CA LYS A 223 -9.26 10.37 9.12
C LYS A 223 -10.11 9.41 8.27
N ARG A 224 -10.03 9.58 6.95
CA ARG A 224 -10.66 8.73 5.93
C ARG A 224 -10.35 7.23 6.10
N TYR A 225 -9.15 6.88 6.57
CA TYR A 225 -8.78 5.49 6.83
C TYR A 225 -9.72 4.85 7.85
N GLY A 226 -9.88 5.47 9.02
CA GLY A 226 -10.74 4.92 10.09
C GLY A 226 -12.23 4.92 9.71
N GLU A 227 -12.68 5.97 9.00
CA GLU A 227 -14.05 6.06 8.48
C GLU A 227 -14.35 4.91 7.50
N CYS A 228 -13.51 4.71 6.48
CA CYS A 228 -13.69 3.65 5.49
C CYS A 228 -13.54 2.26 6.10
N VAL A 229 -12.60 2.03 7.03
CA VAL A 229 -12.47 0.74 7.72
C VAL A 229 -13.79 0.38 8.42
N SER A 230 -14.36 1.33 9.16
CA SER A 230 -15.59 1.12 9.92
C SER A 230 -16.82 0.87 9.03
N THR A 231 -16.85 1.43 7.82
CA THR A 231 -17.98 1.25 6.88
C THR A 231 -17.82 0.04 5.97
N ASP A 232 -16.60 -0.26 5.53
CA ASP A 232 -16.36 -1.18 4.41
C ASP A 232 -16.13 -2.61 4.87
N PHE A 233 -15.37 -2.83 5.95
CA PHE A 233 -15.06 -4.19 6.44
C PHE A 233 -16.32 -5.00 6.81
N PRO A 234 -17.36 -4.42 7.45
CA PRO A 234 -18.62 -5.14 7.68
C PRO A 234 -19.35 -5.59 6.41
N GLN A 235 -19.07 -4.97 5.26
CA GLN A 235 -19.69 -5.29 3.97
C GLN A 235 -18.79 -6.17 3.10
N CYS A 236 -17.54 -6.38 3.50
CA CYS A 236 -16.53 -7.12 2.76
C CYS A 236 -16.94 -8.58 2.65
N ASP A 237 -17.02 -9.09 1.42
CA ASP A 237 -17.29 -10.50 1.13
C ASP A 237 -16.06 -11.24 0.58
N PHE A 238 -14.98 -10.52 0.28
CA PHE A 238 -13.69 -11.09 -0.11
C PHE A 238 -12.54 -10.10 0.12
N LEU A 239 -11.53 -10.51 0.90
CA LEU A 239 -10.33 -9.71 1.15
C LEU A 239 -9.14 -10.26 0.37
N ILE A 240 -8.47 -9.41 -0.41
CA ILE A 240 -7.23 -9.76 -1.11
C ILE A 240 -6.08 -8.93 -0.55
N ILE A 241 -5.08 -9.59 0.01
CA ILE A 241 -3.88 -8.96 0.55
C ILE A 241 -2.72 -9.21 -0.41
N MET A 242 -2.10 -8.14 -0.93
CA MET A 242 -1.05 -8.27 -1.95
C MET A 242 0.16 -7.38 -1.65
N GLY A 243 1.35 -7.97 -1.67
CA GLY A 243 2.60 -7.21 -1.64
C GLY A 243 2.85 -6.43 -0.34
N THR A 244 2.30 -6.86 0.79
CA THR A 244 2.58 -6.27 2.10
C THR A 244 3.13 -7.34 3.07
N SER A 245 4.05 -6.94 3.94
CA SER A 245 4.55 -7.78 5.03
C SER A 245 3.66 -7.75 6.27
N LEU A 246 2.67 -6.86 6.32
CA LEU A 246 1.77 -6.66 7.46
C LEU A 246 2.51 -6.41 8.80
N GLN A 247 3.66 -5.74 8.75
CA GLN A 247 4.46 -5.42 9.93
C GLN A 247 4.14 -4.05 10.56
N VAL A 248 3.32 -3.23 9.89
CA VAL A 248 3.06 -1.85 10.32
C VAL A 248 1.62 -1.73 10.80
N ALA A 249 1.46 -1.38 12.07
CA ALA A 249 0.18 -0.99 12.65
C ALA A 249 -0.16 0.46 12.28
N PRO A 250 -1.45 0.82 12.17
CA PRO A 250 -2.64 -0.01 12.39
C PRO A 250 -3.09 -0.80 11.14
N PHE A 251 -2.32 -0.80 10.06
CA PHE A 251 -2.73 -1.46 8.81
C PHE A 251 -2.86 -2.99 8.96
N ASN A 252 -1.96 -3.60 9.73
CA ASN A 252 -1.99 -5.04 9.98
C ASN A 252 -3.13 -5.49 10.92
N THR A 253 -3.70 -4.58 11.70
CA THR A 253 -4.78 -4.92 12.65
C THR A 253 -6.12 -5.10 11.96
N LEU A 254 -6.23 -4.80 10.66
CA LEU A 254 -7.47 -4.98 9.89
C LEU A 254 -7.86 -6.44 9.66
N ILE A 255 -6.92 -7.37 9.90
CA ILE A 255 -7.11 -8.81 9.71
C ILE A 255 -7.01 -9.60 11.02
N SER A 256 -6.99 -8.90 12.15
CA SER A 256 -6.84 -9.46 13.51
C SER A 256 -8.19 -9.55 14.21
#